data_AF-A0A7S1QLW6-F1
#
_entry.id   AF-A0A7S1QLW6-F1
#
_cell.length_a   1.000
_cell.length_b   1.000
_cell.length_c   1.000
_cell.angle_alpha   90.00
_cell.angle_beta   90.00
_cell.angle_gamma   90.00
#
_symmetry.space_group_name_H-M   'P 1'
#
loop_
_entity.id
_entity.type
_entity.pdbx_description
1 polymer ?
#
loop_
_entity_poly.entity_id
_entity_poly.type
_entity_poly.pdbx_seq_one_letter_code
_entity_poly.pdbx_strand_id
1 'polypeptide(L)'
;EYLRLPAWSANGEPIWRLRTGDACLFSCSTGRWMLTDHHSKIETDQGEVKSADKHYHKLPQECSRWMYGEDSKWTADSKGATVITVNKAVAKRLMRQQEYRSTGKKQTASLRAVLAPETLWIAVPPRPALQGEYCRVRDRVEDGQPLWREARGGGWLFSAGGHWAVCRKEPGAAKNQAELRTSLPHSGKWPQEVKEWKYTRSGTLEWVTDSVRAIQVSTDANATQAALNNYDFFAGVESPREESCDMPCIG
;
A
#
# COMPACT_ATOMS: atom_id res chain seq x y z
N GLU A 1 -11.05 -2.51 27.00
CA GLU A 1 -11.50 -3.26 25.79
C GLU A 1 -10.36 -3.25 24.78
N TYR A 2 -9.98 -4.41 24.24
CA TYR A 2 -8.96 -4.48 23.19
C TYR A 2 -9.61 -4.47 21.80
N LEU A 3 -9.04 -3.67 20.89
CA LEU A 3 -9.46 -3.51 19.51
C LEU A 3 -8.41 -4.11 18.59
N ARG A 4 -8.84 -4.97 17.66
CA ARG A 4 -7.94 -5.54 16.65
C ARG A 4 -7.42 -4.43 15.73
N LEU A 5 -6.11 -4.39 15.51
CA LEU A 5 -5.47 -3.51 14.54
C LEU A 5 -5.45 -4.19 13.15
N PRO A 6 -6.22 -3.72 12.16
CA PRO A 6 -6.50 -4.49 10.94
C PRO A 6 -5.33 -4.63 9.96
N ALA A 7 -4.31 -3.78 10.06
CA ALA A 7 -3.14 -3.78 9.17
C ALA A 7 -1.86 -4.28 9.85
N TRP A 8 -1.98 -4.78 11.08
CA TRP A 8 -0.83 -5.05 11.94
C TRP A 8 -0.88 -6.50 12.43
N SER A 9 0.24 -7.18 12.28
CA SER A 9 0.45 -8.55 12.75
C SER A 9 1.85 -8.69 13.35
N ALA A 10 1.96 -9.50 14.40
CA ALA A 10 3.23 -9.94 14.96
C ALA A 10 3.30 -11.46 14.83
N ASN A 11 4.41 -11.97 14.30
CA ASN A 11 4.64 -13.41 14.14
C ASN A 11 3.50 -14.14 13.40
N GLY A 12 2.92 -13.49 12.39
CA GLY A 12 1.82 -14.03 11.57
C GLY A 12 0.42 -13.91 12.19
N GLU A 13 0.31 -13.42 13.42
CA GLU A 13 -0.94 -13.31 14.17
C GLU A 13 -1.38 -11.85 14.35
N PRO A 14 -2.69 -11.56 14.48
CA PRO A 14 -3.17 -10.19 14.62
C PRO A 14 -2.72 -9.54 15.93
N ILE A 15 -2.51 -8.22 15.89
CA ILE A 15 -2.28 -7.40 17.10
C ILE A 15 -3.61 -6.79 17.55
N TRP A 16 -3.85 -6.74 18.87
CA TRP A 16 -4.93 -5.95 19.46
C TRP A 16 -4.37 -4.85 20.34
N ARG A 17 -5.02 -3.68 20.36
CA ARG A 17 -4.64 -2.53 21.18
C ARG A 17 -5.78 -2.14 22.14
N LEU A 18 -5.45 -1.82 23.37
CA LEU A 18 -6.41 -1.33 24.36
C LEU A 18 -7.02 -0.01 23.86
N ARG A 19 -8.36 0.07 23.82
CA ARG A 19 -9.10 1.25 23.32
C ARG A 19 -8.68 2.55 23.99
N THR A 20 -8.34 2.51 25.28
CA THR A 20 -8.06 3.67 26.12
C THR A 20 -6.58 3.82 26.45
N GLY A 21 -5.67 3.27 25.65
CA GLY A 21 -4.24 3.39 25.91
C GLY A 21 -3.35 2.85 24.79
N ASP A 22 -2.08 2.61 25.14
CA ASP A 22 -1.08 2.06 24.23
C ASP A 22 -0.82 0.57 24.42
N ALA A 23 -1.46 -0.04 25.42
CA ALA A 23 -1.26 -1.45 25.70
C ALA A 23 -1.67 -2.31 24.51
N CYS A 24 -0.81 -3.25 24.13
CA CYS A 24 -0.98 -4.12 22.98
C CYS A 24 -0.93 -5.59 23.41
N LEU A 25 -1.74 -6.43 22.76
CA LEU A 25 -1.74 -7.88 22.87
C LEU A 25 -1.29 -8.44 21.52
N PHE A 26 -0.24 -9.25 21.52
CA PHE A 26 0.42 -9.73 20.30
C PHE A 26 1.00 -11.13 20.49
N SER A 27 1.28 -11.84 19.40
CA SER A 27 2.02 -13.11 19.46
C SER A 27 3.52 -12.81 19.37
N CYS A 28 4.31 -13.30 20.34
CA CYS A 28 5.77 -13.12 20.35
C CYS A 28 6.49 -14.27 19.61
N SER A 29 7.78 -14.12 19.30
CA SER A 29 8.54 -15.09 18.49
C SER A 29 8.60 -16.50 19.08
N THR A 30 8.40 -16.63 20.40
CA THR A 30 8.34 -17.93 21.08
C THR A 30 7.01 -18.67 20.88
N GLY A 31 6.06 -18.07 20.15
CA GLY A 31 4.73 -18.61 19.90
C GLY A 31 3.81 -18.51 21.12
N ARG A 32 3.97 -17.47 21.94
CA ARG A 32 3.13 -17.19 23.12
C ARG A 32 2.41 -15.86 22.92
N TRP A 33 1.24 -15.71 23.52
CA TRP A 33 0.61 -14.39 23.58
C TRP A 33 1.32 -13.53 24.62
N MET A 34 1.46 -12.23 24.33
CA MET A 34 2.13 -11.27 25.21
C MET A 34 1.33 -9.97 25.25
N LEU A 35 1.23 -9.39 26.44
CA LEU A 35 0.70 -8.07 26.68
C LEU A 35 1.88 -7.11 26.94
N THR A 36 1.89 -5.99 26.25
CA THR A 36 2.83 -4.89 26.48
C THR A 36 2.08 -3.58 26.73
N ASP A 37 2.68 -2.63 27.45
CA ASP A 37 2.18 -1.26 27.60
C ASP A 37 2.45 -0.34 26.38
N HIS A 38 3.36 -0.72 25.47
CA HIS A 38 3.79 0.10 24.34
C HIS A 38 4.01 -0.70 23.06
N HIS A 39 3.56 -0.14 21.95
CA HIS A 39 3.66 -0.77 20.63
C HIS A 39 5.11 -1.02 20.17
N SER A 40 6.08 -0.19 20.55
CA SER A 40 7.50 -0.37 20.19
C SER A 40 8.14 -1.63 20.80
N LYS A 41 7.59 -2.16 21.91
CA LYS A 41 8.07 -3.37 22.57
C LYS A 41 7.71 -4.67 21.84
N ILE A 42 6.82 -4.59 20.84
CA ILE A 42 6.41 -5.74 20.03
C ILE A 42 7.59 -6.29 19.23
N GLU A 43 8.44 -5.41 18.67
CA GLU A 43 9.60 -5.81 17.87
C GLU A 43 10.70 -6.49 18.68
N THR A 44 10.73 -6.24 20.00
CA THR A 44 11.73 -6.79 20.94
C THR A 44 11.19 -7.93 21.79
N ASP A 45 9.96 -8.41 21.53
CA ASP A 45 9.24 -9.41 22.33
C ASP A 45 9.23 -9.11 23.84
N GLN A 46 9.10 -7.82 24.18
CA GLN A 46 9.01 -7.36 25.56
C GLN A 46 7.54 -7.15 25.96
N GLY A 47 7.22 -7.52 27.20
CA GLY A 47 5.88 -7.35 27.74
C GLY A 47 5.80 -7.73 29.21
N GLU A 48 4.74 -7.29 29.87
CA GLU A 48 4.54 -7.44 31.31
C GLU A 48 3.72 -8.71 31.64
N VAL A 49 2.95 -9.23 30.69
CA VAL A 49 2.13 -10.43 30.85
C VAL A 49 2.30 -11.33 29.62
N LYS A 50 2.36 -12.66 29.81
CA LYS A 50 2.41 -13.62 28.70
C LYS A 50 1.62 -14.89 28.97
N SER A 51 1.20 -15.60 27.92
CA SER A 51 0.62 -16.94 28.08
C SER A 51 1.68 -17.90 28.63
N ALA A 52 1.29 -18.77 29.56
CA ALA A 52 2.22 -19.75 30.13
C ALA A 52 2.69 -20.75 29.07
N ASP A 53 1.76 -21.14 28.21
CA ASP A 53 1.94 -22.12 27.14
C ASP A 53 1.98 -21.44 25.77
N LYS A 54 2.58 -22.13 24.79
CA LYS A 54 2.50 -21.72 23.38
C LYS A 54 1.05 -21.74 22.92
N HIS A 55 0.66 -20.76 22.10
CA HIS A 55 -0.71 -20.61 21.68
C HIS A 55 -1.12 -21.59 20.57
N TYR A 56 -0.20 -22.07 19.73
CA TYR A 56 -0.50 -22.99 18.62
C TYR A 56 -1.71 -22.53 17.78
N HIS A 57 -1.71 -21.26 17.37
CA HIS A 57 -2.81 -20.57 16.64
C HIS A 57 -4.14 -20.41 17.40
N LYS A 58 -4.20 -20.80 18.69
CA LYS A 58 -5.33 -20.46 19.55
C LYS A 58 -5.35 -18.97 19.85
N LEU A 59 -6.55 -18.40 19.97
CA LEU A 59 -6.75 -17.01 20.33
C LEU A 59 -6.39 -16.76 21.81
N PRO A 60 -6.10 -15.51 22.21
CA PRO A 60 -5.69 -15.21 23.59
C PRO A 60 -6.67 -15.71 24.65
N GLN A 61 -7.98 -15.60 24.41
CA GLN A 61 -9.01 -16.07 25.34
C GLN A 61 -9.08 -17.59 25.51
N GLU A 62 -8.40 -18.35 24.65
CA GLU A 62 -8.33 -19.82 24.74
C GLU A 62 -7.11 -20.28 25.55
N CYS A 63 -6.21 -19.36 25.91
CA CYS A 63 -5.12 -19.64 26.84
C CYS A 63 -5.64 -19.62 28.28
N SER A 64 -5.59 -20.79 28.92
CA SER A 64 -6.08 -20.99 30.29
C SER A 64 -5.14 -20.47 31.37
N ARG A 65 -3.86 -20.22 31.04
CA ARG A 65 -2.83 -19.82 31.99
C ARG A 65 -2.02 -18.64 31.47
N TRP A 66 -1.85 -17.66 32.34
CA TRP A 66 -1.06 -16.46 32.11
C TRP A 66 -0.01 -16.31 33.20
N MET A 67 1.09 -15.65 32.86
CA MET A 67 2.21 -15.35 33.74
C MET A 67 2.50 -13.86 33.64
N TYR A 68 2.92 -13.24 34.74
CA TYR A 68 3.39 -11.85 34.76
C TYR A 68 4.90 -11.81 35.01
N GLY A 69 5.55 -10.79 34.45
CA GLY A 69 6.98 -10.56 34.60
C GLY A 69 7.27 -9.59 35.74
N GLU A 70 8.09 -10.00 36.70
CA GLU A 70 8.59 -9.16 37.80
C GLU A 70 10.09 -9.45 37.98
N ASP A 71 10.93 -8.42 37.98
CA ASP A 71 12.39 -8.53 38.13
C ASP A 71 13.05 -9.60 37.23
N SER A 72 12.68 -9.61 35.94
CA SER A 72 13.15 -10.58 34.93
C SER A 72 12.74 -12.05 35.19
N LYS A 73 11.88 -12.31 36.18
CA LYS A 73 11.29 -13.63 36.44
C LYS A 73 9.83 -13.64 36.04
N TRP A 74 9.40 -14.77 35.50
CA TRP A 74 8.00 -14.99 35.11
C TRP A 74 7.32 -15.82 36.19
N THR A 75 6.31 -15.24 36.82
CA THR A 75 5.53 -15.89 37.88
C THR A 75 4.17 -16.27 37.33
N ALA A 76 3.75 -17.52 37.55
CA ALA A 76 2.41 -17.96 37.18
C ALA A 76 1.36 -17.27 38.05
N ASP A 77 0.29 -16.76 37.43
CA ASP A 77 -0.84 -16.23 38.18
C ASP A 77 -1.61 -17.40 38.83
N SER A 78 -1.22 -17.72 40.06
CA SER A 78 -1.79 -18.82 40.85
C SER A 78 -3.24 -18.58 41.28
N LYS A 79 -3.76 -17.36 41.14
CA LYS A 79 -5.12 -16.99 41.56
C LYS A 79 -6.12 -17.00 40.41
N GLY A 80 -5.67 -17.23 39.17
CA GLY A 80 -6.54 -17.15 37.99
C GLY A 80 -7.20 -15.78 37.82
N ALA A 81 -6.64 -14.73 38.44
CA ALA A 81 -7.24 -13.40 38.50
C ALA A 81 -7.12 -12.65 37.16
N THR A 82 -6.12 -13.00 36.35
CA THR A 82 -5.90 -12.43 35.02
C THR A 82 -6.73 -13.19 33.99
N VAL A 83 -8.05 -13.01 34.03
CA VAL A 83 -8.92 -13.45 32.94
C VAL A 83 -8.94 -12.32 31.90
N ILE A 84 -8.25 -12.52 30.77
CA ILE A 84 -8.48 -11.70 29.57
C ILE A 84 -9.85 -12.10 29.00
N THR A 85 -10.91 -11.63 29.65
CA THR A 85 -12.27 -11.87 29.19
C THR A 85 -12.53 -10.98 27.99
N VAL A 86 -12.29 -11.52 26.79
CA VAL A 86 -12.87 -10.94 25.58
C VAL A 86 -14.37 -11.16 25.70
N ASN A 87 -15.11 -10.12 26.07
CA ASN A 87 -16.57 -10.17 26.12
C ASN A 87 -17.07 -10.69 24.76
N LYS A 88 -17.69 -11.88 24.74
CA LYS A 88 -18.16 -12.53 23.51
C LYS A 88 -19.10 -11.64 22.70
N ALA A 89 -19.86 -10.76 23.36
CA ALA A 89 -20.71 -9.77 22.69
C ALA A 89 -19.88 -8.69 21.96
N VAL A 90 -18.75 -8.27 22.54
CA VAL A 90 -17.81 -7.33 21.91
C VAL A 90 -17.11 -7.96 20.73
N ALA A 91 -16.63 -9.20 20.83
CA ALA A 91 -16.04 -9.93 19.70
C ALA A 91 -17.04 -10.08 18.54
N LYS A 92 -18.29 -10.45 18.84
CA LYS A 92 -19.36 -10.55 17.83
C LYS A 92 -19.71 -9.19 17.21
N ARG A 93 -19.70 -8.11 18.01
CA ARG A 93 -19.90 -6.73 17.53
C ARG A 93 -18.75 -6.26 16.65
N LEU A 94 -17.50 -6.61 16.98
CA LEU A 94 -16.31 -6.27 16.18
C LEU A 94 -16.25 -7.07 14.88
N MET A 95 -16.61 -8.35 14.88
CA MET A 95 -16.77 -9.15 13.65
C MET A 95 -17.85 -8.57 12.75
N ARG A 96 -19.03 -8.22 13.29
CA ARG A 96 -20.08 -7.50 12.55
C ARG A 96 -19.64 -6.13 12.05
N GLN A 97 -18.81 -5.39 12.80
CA GLN A 97 -18.23 -4.13 12.33
C GLN A 97 -17.17 -4.34 11.24
N GLN A 98 -16.40 -5.43 11.29
CA GLN A 98 -15.43 -5.79 10.26
C GLN A 98 -16.13 -6.25 8.98
N GLU A 99 -17.21 -7.02 9.10
CA GLU A 99 -18.13 -7.35 8.00
C GLU A 99 -18.77 -6.08 7.44
N TYR A 100 -19.35 -5.22 8.28
CA TYR A 100 -19.95 -3.94 7.85
C TYR A 100 -18.93 -3.01 7.17
N ARG A 101 -17.67 -3.00 7.63
CA ARG A 101 -16.59 -2.24 7.01
C ARG A 101 -16.08 -2.89 5.74
N SER A 102 -16.08 -4.22 5.63
CA SER A 102 -15.69 -4.91 4.41
C SER A 102 -16.78 -4.74 3.34
N THR A 103 -18.06 -4.80 3.71
CA THR A 103 -19.18 -4.46 2.83
C THR A 103 -19.19 -2.98 2.50
N GLY A 104 -18.94 -2.10 3.47
CA GLY A 104 -18.85 -0.65 3.25
C GLY A 104 -17.68 -0.25 2.35
N LYS A 105 -16.48 -0.82 2.56
CA LYS A 105 -15.33 -0.62 1.67
C LYS A 105 -15.57 -1.20 0.28
N LYS A 106 -16.23 -2.35 0.17
CA LYS A 106 -16.62 -2.93 -1.12
C LYS A 106 -17.65 -2.06 -1.84
N GLN A 107 -18.64 -1.50 -1.13
CA GLN A 107 -19.63 -0.59 -1.69
C GLN A 107 -19.00 0.72 -2.14
N THR A 108 -18.12 1.33 -1.35
CA THR A 108 -17.42 2.56 -1.75
C THR A 108 -16.47 2.31 -2.91
N ALA A 109 -15.73 1.20 -2.92
CA ALA A 109 -14.88 0.81 -4.05
C ALA A 109 -15.71 0.58 -5.32
N SER A 110 -16.84 -0.12 -5.20
CA SER A 110 -17.76 -0.36 -6.33
C SER A 110 -18.36 0.94 -6.86
N LEU A 111 -18.83 1.84 -5.98
CA LEU A 111 -19.37 3.13 -6.39
C LEU A 111 -18.31 4.00 -7.08
N ARG A 112 -17.09 4.05 -6.53
CA ARG A 112 -15.97 4.74 -7.18
C ARG A 112 -15.66 4.11 -8.52
N ALA A 113 -15.60 2.79 -8.60
CA ALA A 113 -15.36 2.10 -9.85
C ALA A 113 -16.37 2.51 -10.91
N VAL A 114 -17.67 2.62 -10.56
CA VAL A 114 -18.75 3.08 -11.45
C VAL A 114 -18.59 4.53 -11.88
N LEU A 115 -18.21 5.43 -10.97
CA LEU A 115 -18.04 6.87 -11.24
C LEU A 115 -16.74 7.23 -11.98
N ALA A 116 -15.81 6.29 -12.07
CA ALA A 116 -14.54 6.52 -12.75
C ALA A 116 -14.72 6.80 -14.25
N PRO A 117 -13.89 7.65 -14.87
CA PRO A 117 -13.90 7.83 -16.31
C PRO A 117 -13.67 6.51 -17.05
N GLU A 118 -14.44 6.27 -18.12
CA GLU A 118 -14.27 5.09 -18.97
C GLU A 118 -12.92 5.08 -19.71
N THR A 119 -12.44 6.28 -20.06
CA THR A 119 -11.20 6.45 -20.80
C THR A 119 -10.35 7.52 -20.13
N LEU A 120 -9.04 7.25 -20.08
CA LEU A 120 -8.00 8.19 -19.72
C LEU A 120 -6.97 8.24 -20.84
N TRP A 121 -6.32 9.38 -21.01
CA TRP A 121 -5.24 9.62 -21.94
C TRP A 121 -4.00 10.01 -21.15
N ILE A 122 -2.93 9.24 -21.29
CA ILE A 122 -1.68 9.46 -20.57
C ILE A 122 -0.61 9.93 -21.56
N ALA A 123 0.00 11.09 -21.29
CA ALA A 123 1.22 11.56 -21.93
C ALA A 123 2.39 11.22 -21.02
N VAL A 124 3.37 10.48 -21.55
CA VAL A 124 4.59 10.13 -20.81
C VAL A 124 5.81 10.24 -21.73
N PRO A 125 6.27 11.46 -22.07
CA PRO A 125 7.40 11.61 -22.98
C PRO A 125 8.68 10.85 -22.54
N PRO A 126 9.06 10.79 -21.25
CA PRO A 126 10.22 10.00 -20.84
C PRO A 126 10.05 8.48 -21.01
N ARG A 127 8.81 7.99 -21.17
CA ARG A 127 8.48 6.56 -21.34
C ARG A 127 7.37 6.39 -22.40
N PRO A 128 7.67 6.59 -23.70
CA PRO A 128 6.65 6.61 -24.76
C PRO A 128 5.85 5.31 -24.90
N ALA A 129 6.41 4.18 -24.45
CA ALA A 129 5.73 2.89 -24.45
C ALA A 129 4.64 2.73 -23.36
N LEU A 130 4.41 3.76 -22.54
CA LEU A 130 3.34 3.82 -21.52
C LEU A 130 2.37 4.98 -21.81
N GLN A 131 2.44 5.54 -23.02
CA GLN A 131 1.65 6.67 -23.46
C GLN A 131 0.50 6.20 -24.34
N GLY A 132 -0.66 6.85 -24.20
CA GLY A 132 -1.80 6.64 -25.08
C GLY A 132 -3.12 6.55 -24.32
N GLU A 133 -4.06 5.87 -24.95
CA GLU A 133 -5.41 5.67 -24.44
C GLU A 133 -5.46 4.49 -23.47
N TYR A 134 -6.08 4.70 -22.31
CA TYR A 134 -6.29 3.73 -21.25
C TYR A 134 -7.78 3.56 -20.99
N CYS A 135 -8.30 2.37 -21.25
CA CYS A 135 -9.70 2.02 -21.07
C CYS A 135 -9.92 1.36 -19.70
N ARG A 136 -10.99 1.77 -19.01
CA ARG A 136 -11.37 1.21 -17.71
C ARG A 136 -11.72 -0.26 -17.87
N VAL A 137 -11.16 -1.10 -17.01
CA VAL A 137 -11.50 -2.52 -16.96
C VAL A 137 -12.70 -2.69 -16.03
N ARG A 138 -13.85 -3.00 -16.62
CA ARG A 138 -15.11 -3.16 -15.88
C ARG A 138 -14.99 -4.22 -14.79
N ASP A 139 -15.66 -3.96 -13.67
CA ASP A 139 -15.77 -4.85 -12.51
C ASP A 139 -14.43 -5.21 -11.84
N ARG A 140 -13.33 -4.54 -12.21
CA ARG A 140 -12.03 -4.72 -11.57
C ARG A 140 -11.64 -3.48 -10.78
N VAL A 141 -11.24 -3.74 -9.54
CA VAL A 141 -10.72 -2.73 -8.62
C VAL A 141 -9.45 -3.26 -7.96
N GLU A 142 -8.47 -2.39 -7.80
CA GLU A 142 -7.22 -2.62 -7.06
C GLU A 142 -7.10 -1.57 -5.96
N ASP A 143 -6.80 -2.01 -4.73
CA ASP A 143 -6.76 -1.14 -3.54
C ASP A 143 -8.01 -0.24 -3.39
N GLY A 144 -9.17 -0.75 -3.81
CA GLY A 144 -10.45 -0.05 -3.75
C GLY A 144 -10.61 1.08 -4.77
N GLN A 145 -9.76 1.13 -5.79
CA GLN A 145 -9.80 2.06 -6.91
C GLN A 145 -10.00 1.31 -8.23
N PRO A 146 -10.61 1.94 -9.25
CA PRO A 146 -10.71 1.36 -10.60
C PRO A 146 -9.33 1.07 -11.22
N LEU A 147 -9.38 0.19 -12.21
CA LEU A 147 -8.22 -0.24 -13.00
C LEU A 147 -8.41 0.18 -14.46
N TRP A 148 -7.35 0.67 -15.11
CA TRP A 148 -7.35 0.94 -16.56
C TRP A 148 -6.26 0.14 -17.27
N ARG A 149 -6.53 -0.24 -18.51
CA ARG A 149 -5.62 -0.95 -19.41
C ARG A 149 -5.44 -0.16 -20.69
N GLU A 150 -4.19 -0.05 -21.14
CA GLU A 150 -3.83 0.60 -22.40
C GLU A 150 -4.52 -0.09 -23.60
N ALA A 151 -5.15 0.69 -24.46
CA ALA A 151 -5.96 0.19 -25.57
C ALA A 151 -5.12 -0.50 -26.67
N ARG A 152 -3.90 0.00 -26.92
CA ARG A 152 -3.01 -0.47 -28.00
C ARG A 152 -1.78 -1.23 -27.51
N GLY A 153 -1.66 -1.45 -26.20
CA GLY A 153 -0.44 -1.99 -25.60
C GLY A 153 -0.67 -2.84 -24.36
N GLY A 154 0.37 -2.93 -23.55
CA GLY A 154 0.42 -3.75 -22.33
C GLY A 154 0.32 -2.93 -21.05
N GLY A 155 0.18 -1.62 -21.14
CA GLY A 155 0.14 -0.72 -20.00
C GLY A 155 -1.08 -0.95 -19.09
N TRP A 156 -0.86 -0.79 -17.80
CA TRP A 156 -1.89 -0.82 -16.75
C TRP A 156 -1.72 0.38 -15.84
N LEU A 157 -2.81 1.08 -15.52
CA LEU A 157 -2.87 2.17 -14.56
C LEU A 157 -3.76 1.75 -13.38
N PHE A 158 -3.21 1.78 -12.16
CA PHE A 158 -3.86 1.24 -10.97
C PHE A 158 -3.43 1.96 -9.69
N SER A 159 -4.19 1.77 -8.61
CA SER A 159 -3.76 2.21 -7.28
C SER A 159 -2.98 1.10 -6.58
N ALA A 160 -1.83 1.46 -6.00
CA ALA A 160 -0.98 0.57 -5.24
C ALA A 160 -0.39 1.30 -4.03
N GLY A 161 -0.73 0.84 -2.83
CA GLY A 161 -0.20 1.42 -1.59
C GLY A 161 -0.56 2.91 -1.43
N GLY A 162 -1.73 3.31 -1.95
CA GLY A 162 -2.19 4.69 -1.93
C GLY A 162 -1.55 5.61 -2.95
N HIS A 163 -0.78 5.10 -3.92
CA HIS A 163 -0.26 5.87 -5.06
C HIS A 163 -0.91 5.39 -6.36
N TRP A 164 -1.06 6.27 -7.36
CA TRP A 164 -1.31 5.81 -8.72
C TRP A 164 0.00 5.30 -9.32
N ALA A 165 -0.06 4.19 -10.05
CA ALA A 165 1.07 3.53 -10.66
C ALA A 165 0.76 3.09 -12.08
N VAL A 166 1.77 3.11 -12.96
CA VAL A 166 1.68 2.56 -14.33
C VAL A 166 2.79 1.53 -14.55
N CYS A 167 2.45 0.38 -15.13
CA CYS A 167 3.42 -0.63 -15.57
C CYS A 167 2.93 -1.40 -16.80
N ARG A 168 3.82 -2.19 -17.43
CA ARG A 168 3.47 -3.03 -18.60
C ARG A 168 2.95 -4.42 -18.26
N LYS A 169 2.90 -4.76 -16.98
CA LYS A 169 2.47 -6.09 -16.51
C LYS A 169 1.18 -5.96 -15.73
N GLU A 170 0.42 -7.04 -15.70
CA GLU A 170 -0.85 -7.01 -14.99
C GLU A 170 -0.64 -6.74 -13.47
N PRO A 171 -1.47 -5.87 -12.87
CA PRO A 171 -1.48 -5.66 -11.43
C PRO A 171 -1.65 -6.99 -10.70
N GLY A 172 -0.85 -7.22 -9.66
CA GLY A 172 -0.81 -8.48 -8.91
C GLY A 172 0.38 -9.37 -9.25
N ALA A 173 0.76 -9.48 -10.53
CA ALA A 173 2.03 -10.11 -10.96
C ALA A 173 3.23 -9.17 -10.78
N ALA A 174 2.96 -7.86 -10.68
CA ALA A 174 3.92 -6.78 -10.78
C ALA A 174 4.11 -6.00 -9.46
N LYS A 175 3.95 -6.64 -8.29
CA LYS A 175 4.22 -5.99 -7.00
C LYS A 175 5.64 -5.38 -7.05
N ASN A 176 5.75 -4.06 -6.94
CA ASN A 176 6.98 -3.26 -7.04
C ASN A 176 7.60 -3.08 -8.43
N GLN A 177 6.90 -3.39 -9.53
CA GLN A 177 7.39 -3.19 -10.90
C GLN A 177 6.73 -1.99 -11.61
N ALA A 178 6.31 -0.99 -10.84
CA ALA A 178 5.80 0.26 -11.40
C ALA A 178 6.93 1.01 -12.14
N GLU A 179 6.67 1.41 -13.38
CA GLU A 179 7.59 2.26 -14.15
C GLU A 179 7.25 3.75 -13.97
N LEU A 180 5.99 4.06 -13.67
CA LEU A 180 5.54 5.37 -13.23
C LEU A 180 4.80 5.25 -11.90
N ARG A 181 4.90 6.29 -11.08
CA ARG A 181 4.13 6.42 -9.84
C ARG A 181 3.89 7.88 -9.50
N THR A 182 2.81 8.18 -8.79
CA THR A 182 2.66 9.52 -8.18
C THR A 182 3.68 9.72 -7.06
N SER A 183 4.19 10.95 -6.95
CA SER A 183 5.17 11.29 -5.90
C SER A 183 4.55 11.21 -4.50
N LEU A 184 3.30 11.66 -4.37
CA LEU A 184 2.54 11.64 -3.12
C LEU A 184 1.37 10.63 -3.17
N PRO A 185 0.89 10.17 -2.00
CA PRO A 185 -0.33 9.36 -1.94
C PRO A 185 -1.53 10.11 -2.53
N HIS A 186 -2.29 9.44 -3.39
CA HIS A 186 -3.40 10.07 -4.12
C HIS A 186 -4.55 10.49 -3.19
N SER A 187 -4.63 9.95 -1.96
CA SER A 187 -5.62 10.35 -0.94
C SER A 187 -7.07 10.28 -1.45
N GLY A 188 -7.36 9.33 -2.34
CA GLY A 188 -8.65 9.22 -2.99
C GLY A 188 -8.90 10.23 -4.12
N LYS A 189 -7.90 10.94 -4.62
CA LYS A 189 -7.99 11.68 -5.90
C LYS A 189 -7.87 10.74 -7.08
N TRP A 190 -8.51 11.07 -8.20
CA TRP A 190 -8.39 10.39 -9.48
C TRP A 190 -7.01 10.61 -10.12
N PRO A 191 -6.58 9.75 -11.07
CA PRO A 191 -5.27 9.90 -11.71
C PRO A 191 -5.05 11.28 -12.35
N GLN A 192 -6.07 11.81 -13.04
CA GLN A 192 -6.01 13.11 -13.71
C GLN A 192 -6.02 14.32 -12.75
N GLU A 193 -6.29 14.10 -11.46
CA GLU A 193 -6.27 15.16 -10.45
C GLU A 193 -4.90 15.28 -9.76
N VAL A 194 -3.98 14.34 -10.02
CA VAL A 194 -2.64 14.33 -9.43
C VAL A 194 -1.62 14.93 -10.40
N LYS A 195 -0.89 15.93 -9.94
CA LYS A 195 0.05 16.72 -10.76
C LYS A 195 1.50 16.27 -10.66
N GLU A 196 1.85 15.50 -9.63
CA GLU A 196 3.24 15.13 -9.34
C GLU A 196 3.45 13.65 -9.59
N TRP A 197 4.25 13.38 -10.62
CA TRP A 197 4.62 12.04 -11.04
C TRP A 197 6.13 11.86 -10.95
N LYS A 198 6.53 10.61 -10.84
CA LYS A 198 7.91 10.15 -10.92
C LYS A 198 7.95 8.89 -11.76
N TYR A 199 9.09 8.66 -12.39
CA TYR A 199 9.31 7.50 -13.25
C TYR A 199 10.65 6.87 -12.91
N THR A 200 10.80 5.57 -13.19
CA THR A 200 12.11 4.94 -13.10
C THR A 200 12.93 5.29 -14.33
N ARG A 201 14.24 5.50 -14.21
CA ARG A 201 15.12 5.62 -15.38
C ARG A 201 15.30 4.23 -16.03
N SER A 202 15.35 4.17 -17.36
CA SER A 202 15.46 2.88 -18.07
C SER A 202 16.70 2.11 -17.62
N GLY A 203 16.54 0.84 -17.25
CA GLY A 203 17.62 -0.01 -16.78
C GLY A 203 18.06 0.21 -15.34
N THR A 204 17.47 1.15 -14.59
CA THR A 204 17.80 1.39 -13.18
C THR A 204 16.57 1.29 -12.28
N LEU A 205 16.80 1.16 -10.97
CA LEU A 205 15.76 1.25 -9.93
C LEU A 205 15.64 2.68 -9.37
N GLU A 206 16.31 3.64 -9.98
CA GLU A 206 16.33 5.03 -9.56
C GLU A 206 15.04 5.74 -10.00
N TRP A 207 14.39 6.39 -9.04
CA TRP A 207 13.20 7.20 -9.29
C TRP A 207 13.57 8.65 -9.58
N VAL A 208 13.15 9.14 -10.73
CA VAL A 208 13.31 10.53 -11.16
C VAL A 208 11.95 11.23 -11.05
N THR A 209 11.90 12.35 -10.33
CA THR A 209 10.72 13.21 -10.28
C THR A 209 10.57 13.94 -11.61
N ASP A 210 9.36 13.96 -12.16
CA ASP A 210 9.04 14.75 -13.33
C ASP A 210 8.96 16.24 -12.98
N SER A 211 10.11 16.91 -13.00
CA SER A 211 10.27 18.31 -12.61
C SER A 211 9.57 19.28 -13.56
N VAL A 212 9.45 18.90 -14.84
CA VAL A 212 8.84 19.73 -15.90
C VAL A 212 7.34 19.46 -16.08
N ARG A 213 6.76 18.53 -15.31
CA ARG A 213 5.34 18.13 -15.42
C ARG A 213 4.98 17.66 -16.84
N ALA A 214 5.91 16.96 -17.48
CA ALA A 214 5.72 16.36 -18.79
C ALA A 214 4.74 15.19 -18.75
N ILE A 215 4.63 14.51 -17.61
CA ILE A 215 3.70 13.41 -17.38
C ILE A 215 2.33 13.99 -17.07
N GLN A 216 1.36 13.70 -17.92
CA GLN A 216 -0.01 14.16 -17.74
C GLN A 216 -1.00 13.02 -17.93
N VAL A 217 -2.04 13.03 -17.10
CA VAL A 217 -3.20 12.14 -17.23
C VAL A 217 -4.42 13.02 -17.40
N SER A 218 -5.22 12.77 -18.43
CA SER A 218 -6.40 13.57 -18.77
C SER A 218 -7.57 12.68 -19.18
N THR A 219 -8.79 13.19 -19.06
CA THR A 219 -9.98 12.61 -19.70
C THR A 219 -10.21 13.15 -21.12
N ASP A 220 -9.41 14.13 -21.55
CA ASP A 220 -9.46 14.77 -22.86
C ASP A 220 -8.18 14.45 -23.66
N ALA A 221 -8.36 13.76 -24.79
CA ALA A 221 -7.29 13.39 -25.70
C ALA A 221 -6.51 14.60 -26.24
N ASN A 222 -7.19 15.71 -26.50
CA ASN A 222 -6.58 16.90 -27.06
C ASN A 222 -5.64 17.57 -26.06
N ALA A 223 -6.02 17.60 -24.78
CA ALA A 223 -5.17 18.10 -23.71
C ALA A 223 -3.87 17.27 -23.60
N THR A 224 -3.99 15.94 -23.69
CA THR A 224 -2.82 15.05 -23.68
C THR A 224 -1.94 15.27 -24.92
N GLN A 225 -2.52 15.43 -26.11
CA GLN A 225 -1.75 15.69 -27.33
C GLN A 225 -1.04 17.07 -27.28
N ALA A 226 -1.70 18.09 -26.74
CA ALA A 226 -1.08 19.40 -26.55
C ALA A 226 0.11 19.33 -25.60
N ALA A 227 0.02 18.53 -24.53
CA ALA A 227 1.13 18.30 -23.61
C ALA A 227 2.35 17.67 -24.30
N LEU A 228 2.12 16.71 -25.20
CA LEU A 228 3.17 16.06 -25.98
C LEU A 228 3.84 17.05 -26.94
N ASN A 229 3.06 17.83 -27.67
CA ASN A 229 3.58 18.83 -28.61
C ASN A 229 4.45 19.88 -27.88
N ASN A 230 4.06 20.27 -26.66
CA ASN A 230 4.83 21.19 -25.84
C ASN A 230 6.15 20.58 -25.36
N TYR A 231 6.20 19.28 -25.08
CA TYR A 231 7.42 18.61 -24.63
C TYR A 231 8.50 18.57 -25.71
N ASP A 232 8.13 18.22 -26.94
CA ASP A 232 9.06 18.14 -28.07
C ASP A 232 9.75 19.48 -28.35
N PHE A 233 9.02 20.58 -28.12
CA PHE A 233 9.57 21.93 -28.23
C PHE A 233 10.71 22.18 -27.22
N PHE A 234 10.59 21.72 -25.97
CA PHE A 234 11.63 21.90 -24.95
C PHE A 234 12.77 20.90 -25.08
N ALA A 235 12.49 19.64 -25.44
CA ALA A 235 13.51 18.61 -25.61
C ALA A 235 14.52 18.96 -26.72
N GLY A 236 14.08 19.68 -27.76
CA GLY A 236 14.96 20.12 -28.85
C GLY A 236 15.94 21.24 -28.48
N VAL A 237 15.76 21.92 -27.35
CA VAL A 237 16.62 23.04 -26.94
C VAL A 237 17.78 22.58 -26.05
N GLU A 238 17.61 21.47 -25.33
CA GLU A 238 18.57 21.00 -24.33
C GLU A 238 19.39 19.77 -24.72
N SER A 239 19.15 19.15 -25.89
CA SER A 239 20.04 18.06 -26.32
C SER A 239 21.43 18.66 -26.57
N PRO A 240 22.43 18.42 -25.70
CA PRO A 240 23.79 18.81 -26.02
C PRO A 240 24.07 18.09 -27.32
N ARG A 241 24.51 18.81 -28.36
CA ARG A 241 25.11 18.13 -29.50
C ARG A 241 26.16 17.23 -28.87
N GLU A 242 25.99 15.91 -28.98
CA GLU A 242 27.10 15.00 -28.75
C GLU A 242 28.16 15.48 -29.74
N GLU A 243 29.08 16.31 -29.26
CA GLU A 243 30.31 16.61 -29.97
C GLU A 243 30.93 15.23 -30.15
N SER A 244 30.74 14.70 -31.36
CA SER A 244 31.46 13.54 -31.87
C SER A 244 32.92 13.79 -31.55
N CYS A 245 33.42 13.16 -30.50
CA CYS A 245 34.84 12.99 -30.30
C CYS A 245 35.29 12.02 -31.39
N ASP A 246 35.40 12.52 -32.62
CA ASP A 246 36.20 11.92 -33.67
C ASP A 246 37.64 11.92 -33.15
N MET A 247 37.99 10.86 -32.43
CA MET A 247 39.35 10.57 -32.02
C MET A 247 40.14 10.29 -33.30
N PRO A 248 41.11 11.15 -33.69
CA PRO A 248 41.96 10.84 -34.82
C PRO A 248 42.78 9.58 -34.48
N CYS A 249 42.67 8.56 -35.32
CA CYS A 249 43.58 7.42 -35.31
C CYS A 249 44.99 7.94 -35.64
N ILE A 250 45.85 8.05 -34.63
CA ILE A 250 47.28 8.28 -34.83
C ILE A 250 47.87 6.93 -35.25
N GLY A 251 48.32 6.87 -36.51
CA GLY A 251 49.15 5.79 -37.05
C GLY A 251 50.63 6.07 -36.87
#